data_AF-A0AAD4DZQ1-F1
#
_entry.id   AF-A0AAD4DZQ1-F1
#
_cell.length_a   1.000
_cell.length_b   1.000
_cell.length_c   1.000
_cell.angle_alpha   90.00
_cell.angle_beta   90.00
_cell.angle_gamma   90.00
#
_symmetry.space_group_name_H-M   'P 1'
#
loop_
_entity.id
_entity.type
_entity.pdbx_description
1 polymer ?
#
loop_
_entity_poly.entity_id
_entity_poly.type
_entity_poly.pdbx_seq_one_letter_code
_entity_poly.pdbx_strand_id
1 'polypeptide(L)'
;MAVSPEARRPLSELRTFSLGYFRPPFKAVYADYIAYEQYRHEFMNEDRARAALLRGGILWRLALHSLGFDNLPSALIGISRDAVPFGQMLTINGETHFDDELSEEEVDFICGTYYVYTNNGCIEKLSWWPRPQAWAGSGLDVGFWSARCESWFQTRLENIRQGVSRRRDSSDNNGPVNNTHWKHGLKFNGATKKFKKNLDAACSDFLTTKASGKLSFLSFNVQL
;
A
#
# COMPACT_ATOMS: atom_id res chain seq x y z
N MET A 1 -12.69 26.96 20.12
CA MET A 1 -11.38 27.09 19.43
C MET A 1 -11.04 25.74 18.84
N ALA A 2 -10.54 25.70 17.60
CA ALA A 2 -10.24 24.47 16.87
C ALA A 2 -8.73 24.18 16.85
N VAL A 3 -8.37 22.95 16.44
CA VAL A 3 -7.02 22.38 16.28
C VAL A 3 -6.36 21.88 17.57
N SER A 4 -6.46 20.56 17.78
CA SER A 4 -5.30 19.68 17.98
C SER A 4 -5.69 18.24 17.59
N PRO A 5 -5.26 17.73 16.41
CA PRO A 5 -5.74 16.47 15.85
C PRO A 5 -4.65 15.37 15.83
N GLU A 6 -4.13 14.95 16.99
CA GLU A 6 -3.06 13.92 17.06
C GLU A 6 -3.22 12.98 18.26
N ALA A 7 -3.78 11.78 18.06
CA ALA A 7 -3.66 10.67 19.02
C ALA A 7 -4.07 9.30 18.44
N ARG A 8 -3.08 8.49 18.01
CA ARG A 8 -2.94 7.03 18.26
C ARG A 8 -1.56 6.52 17.84
N ARG A 9 -0.76 6.05 18.79
CA ARG A 9 0.48 5.23 18.65
C ARG A 9 0.60 4.49 20.01
N PRO A 10 0.75 3.16 20.08
CA PRO A 10 1.84 2.45 19.42
C PRO A 10 1.43 1.60 18.20
N LEU A 11 2.35 0.96 17.46
CA LEU A 11 3.83 0.95 17.57
C LEU A 11 4.43 2.36 17.82
N SER A 12 5.18 2.52 18.91
CA SER A 12 5.24 3.80 19.66
C SER A 12 5.78 5.03 18.91
N GLU A 13 6.96 5.06 18.30
CA GLU A 13 7.79 3.96 17.78
C GLU A 13 7.23 3.23 16.53
N LEU A 14 6.72 3.98 15.56
CA LEU A 14 6.54 3.52 14.17
C LEU A 14 7.71 3.77 13.15
N ARG A 15 9.02 3.92 13.46
CA ARG A 15 9.77 4.28 14.69
C ARG A 15 10.06 5.78 14.72
N THR A 16 8.97 6.55 14.84
CA THR A 16 8.91 8.01 14.87
C THR A 16 9.57 8.61 13.63
N PHE A 17 8.75 9.05 12.67
CA PHE A 17 9.16 9.26 11.27
C PHE A 17 9.40 7.92 10.52
N SER A 18 9.18 7.87 9.20
CA SER A 18 9.39 6.62 8.45
C SER A 18 10.89 6.37 8.26
N LEU A 19 11.39 5.26 8.80
CA LEU A 19 12.81 4.84 8.83
C LEU A 19 13.83 5.90 9.32
N GLY A 20 13.38 7.05 9.83
CA GLY A 20 14.20 8.17 10.31
C GLY A 20 14.19 9.41 9.39
N TYR A 21 14.67 10.53 9.95
CA TYR A 21 14.92 11.78 9.23
C TYR A 21 16.42 11.92 8.95
N PHE A 22 16.80 12.20 7.70
CA PHE A 22 18.18 12.25 7.26
C PHE A 22 18.54 13.60 6.64
N ARG A 23 19.81 14.02 6.80
CA ARG A 23 20.38 15.17 6.10
C ARG A 23 21.06 14.72 4.80
N PRO A 24 21.17 15.59 3.78
CA PRO A 24 21.85 15.25 2.54
C PRO A 24 23.38 15.28 2.76
N PRO A 25 24.16 14.42 2.07
CA PRO A 25 23.71 13.38 1.15
C PRO A 25 23.25 12.11 1.91
N PHE A 26 22.03 11.63 1.62
CA PHE A 26 21.53 10.35 2.10
C PHE A 26 21.56 9.28 1.01
N LYS A 27 22.02 8.07 1.33
CA LYS A 27 22.14 6.95 0.38
C LYS A 27 22.03 5.60 1.10
N ALA A 28 20.82 5.10 1.29
CA ALA A 28 20.55 3.83 1.98
C ALA A 28 21.28 2.63 1.34
N VAL A 29 21.88 1.76 2.16
CA VAL A 29 22.60 0.54 1.77
C VAL A 29 21.75 -0.73 1.99
N TYR A 30 22.32 -1.92 1.75
CA TYR A 30 21.53 -3.16 1.76
C TYR A 30 21.12 -3.55 3.18
N ALA A 31 21.98 -3.25 4.16
CA ALA A 31 21.65 -3.39 5.57
C ALA A 31 20.41 -2.56 5.96
N ASP A 32 20.24 -1.35 5.40
CA ASP A 32 19.04 -0.54 5.65
C ASP A 32 17.77 -1.16 5.05
N TYR A 33 17.90 -1.87 3.91
CA TYR A 33 16.79 -2.63 3.33
C TYR A 33 16.43 -3.86 4.18
N ILE A 34 17.43 -4.60 4.66
CA ILE A 34 17.21 -5.77 5.55
C ILE A 34 16.56 -5.35 6.86
N ALA A 35 17.03 -4.25 7.48
CA ALA A 35 16.41 -3.69 8.67
C ALA A 35 14.95 -3.28 8.41
N TYR A 36 14.68 -2.62 7.27
CA TYR A 36 13.32 -2.32 6.84
C TYR A 36 12.45 -3.58 6.66
N GLU A 37 12.96 -4.65 6.02
CA GLU A 37 12.17 -5.89 5.85
C GLU A 37 11.83 -6.55 7.20
N GLN A 38 12.76 -6.50 8.16
CA GLN A 38 12.50 -6.98 9.53
C GLN A 38 11.41 -6.13 10.22
N TYR A 39 11.55 -4.80 10.23
CA TYR A 39 10.53 -3.92 10.83
C TYR A 39 9.16 -4.06 10.17
N ARG A 40 9.12 -4.24 8.84
CA ARG A 40 7.86 -4.52 8.12
C ARG A 40 7.28 -5.88 8.52
N HIS A 41 8.11 -6.91 8.71
CA HIS A 41 7.63 -8.21 9.21
C HIS A 41 7.08 -8.10 10.64
N GLU A 42 7.75 -7.38 11.55
CA GLU A 42 7.26 -7.11 12.91
C GLU A 42 5.87 -6.45 12.89
N PHE A 43 5.69 -5.36 12.12
CA PHE A 43 4.38 -4.70 11.96
C PHE A 43 3.30 -5.63 11.40
N MET A 44 3.64 -6.53 10.47
CA MET A 44 2.64 -7.41 9.84
C MET A 44 2.09 -8.48 10.79
N ASN A 45 2.69 -8.66 11.97
CA ASN A 45 2.16 -9.52 13.03
C ASN A 45 1.18 -8.79 13.98
N GLU A 46 0.89 -7.49 13.77
CA GLU A 46 -0.16 -6.77 14.51
C GLU A 46 -1.53 -6.92 13.84
N ASP A 47 -2.61 -6.99 14.64
CA ASP A 47 -4.01 -7.04 14.17
C ASP A 47 -4.33 -5.98 13.10
N ARG A 48 -3.75 -4.76 13.22
CA ARG A 48 -3.98 -3.65 12.27
C ARG A 48 -3.41 -3.89 10.86
N ALA A 49 -2.44 -4.80 10.72
CA ALA A 49 -1.85 -5.13 9.43
C ALA A 49 -2.84 -5.78 8.45
N ARG A 50 -3.98 -6.28 8.94
CA ARG A 50 -5.14 -6.69 8.15
C ARG A 50 -5.54 -5.61 7.11
N ALA A 51 -5.48 -4.33 7.46
CA ALA A 51 -5.76 -3.24 6.51
C ALA A 51 -4.80 -3.21 5.31
N ALA A 52 -3.53 -3.60 5.50
CA ALA A 52 -2.55 -3.70 4.41
C ALA A 52 -2.90 -4.85 3.44
N LEU A 53 -3.38 -5.98 3.97
CA LEU A 53 -3.87 -7.10 3.16
C LEU A 53 -5.15 -6.71 2.39
N LEU A 54 -6.10 -6.03 3.02
CA LEU A 54 -7.36 -5.65 2.38
C LEU A 54 -7.22 -4.53 1.34
N ARG A 55 -6.20 -3.65 1.45
CA ARG A 55 -5.99 -2.52 0.52
C ARG A 55 -5.66 -2.89 -0.93
N GLY A 56 -5.32 -4.14 -1.20
CA GLY A 56 -4.89 -4.61 -2.51
C GLY A 56 -3.60 -3.95 -3.03
N GLY A 57 -3.29 -4.20 -4.31
CA GLY A 57 -2.15 -3.59 -4.99
C GLY A 57 -0.81 -3.83 -4.29
N ILE A 58 0.04 -2.79 -4.25
CA ILE A 58 1.39 -2.90 -3.70
C ILE A 58 1.42 -3.18 -2.19
N LEU A 59 0.48 -2.63 -1.39
CA LEU A 59 0.47 -2.84 0.06
C LEU A 59 0.12 -4.30 0.40
N TRP A 60 -0.90 -4.86 -0.25
CA TRP A 60 -1.23 -6.28 -0.13
C TRP A 60 -0.05 -7.16 -0.51
N ARG A 61 0.65 -6.85 -1.60
CA ARG A 61 1.80 -7.66 -2.03
C ARG A 61 2.97 -7.60 -1.04
N LEU A 62 3.21 -6.45 -0.42
CA LEU A 62 4.23 -6.26 0.61
C LEU A 62 3.87 -6.98 1.91
N ALA A 63 2.60 -6.93 2.33
CA ALA A 63 2.08 -7.69 3.47
C ALA A 63 2.23 -9.20 3.24
N LEU A 64 1.79 -9.69 2.08
CA LEU A 64 1.94 -11.09 1.65
C LEU A 64 3.41 -11.53 1.56
N HIS A 65 4.32 -10.63 1.15
CA HIS A 65 5.77 -10.90 1.16
C HIS A 65 6.32 -11.09 2.57
N SER A 66 5.84 -10.30 3.53
CA SER A 66 6.26 -10.40 4.93
C SER A 66 5.68 -11.59 5.66
N LEU A 67 4.43 -11.98 5.38
CA LEU A 67 3.72 -13.05 6.09
C LEU A 67 3.89 -14.44 5.46
N GLY A 68 4.10 -14.51 4.14
CA GLY A 68 3.93 -15.75 3.38
C GLY A 68 2.45 -16.12 3.20
N PHE A 69 2.19 -17.11 2.34
CA PHE A 69 0.82 -17.54 2.03
C PHE A 69 0.19 -18.34 3.19
N ASP A 70 0.98 -19.10 3.94
CA ASP A 70 0.48 -20.03 4.96
C ASP A 70 -0.12 -19.32 6.20
N ASN A 71 0.36 -18.10 6.50
CA ASN A 71 -0.13 -17.28 7.61
C ASN A 71 -1.31 -16.37 7.23
N LEU A 72 -1.66 -16.29 5.95
CA LEU A 72 -2.72 -15.40 5.43
C LEU A 72 -4.12 -15.71 6.00
N PRO A 73 -4.54 -16.96 6.25
CA PRO A 73 -5.83 -17.23 6.88
C PRO A 73 -5.95 -16.60 8.26
N SER A 74 -4.92 -16.72 9.11
CA SER A 74 -4.94 -16.18 10.48
C SER A 74 -4.95 -14.65 10.50
N ALA A 75 -4.21 -14.00 9.60
CA ALA A 75 -4.14 -12.53 9.49
C ALA A 75 -5.44 -11.87 8.94
N LEU A 76 -6.45 -12.67 8.57
CA LEU A 76 -7.76 -12.21 8.09
C LEU A 76 -8.90 -12.50 9.09
N ILE A 77 -8.62 -13.14 10.23
CA ILE A 77 -9.66 -13.47 11.24
C ILE A 77 -9.96 -12.26 12.11
N GLY A 78 -11.12 -11.65 11.85
CA GLY A 78 -11.67 -10.57 12.68
C GLY A 78 -11.16 -9.18 12.32
N ILE A 79 -11.94 -8.17 12.70
CA ILE A 79 -11.54 -6.77 12.67
C ILE A 79 -10.59 -6.53 13.86
N SER A 80 -9.59 -5.66 13.73
CA SER A 80 -8.68 -5.34 14.85
C SER A 80 -9.45 -4.88 16.09
N ARG A 81 -8.96 -5.25 17.27
CA ARG A 81 -9.49 -4.75 18.55
C ARG A 81 -9.39 -3.22 18.68
N ASP A 82 -8.54 -2.60 17.86
CA ASP A 82 -8.34 -1.15 17.77
C ASP A 82 -9.29 -0.44 16.77
N ALA A 83 -10.10 -1.13 15.96
CA ALA A 83 -10.73 -0.52 14.76
C ALA A 83 -11.68 0.67 14.97
N VAL A 84 -12.16 0.90 16.20
CA VAL A 84 -13.18 1.91 16.52
C VAL A 84 -12.51 3.11 17.19
N PRO A 85 -12.67 4.39 16.75
CA PRO A 85 -13.62 4.92 15.78
C PRO A 85 -12.96 5.66 14.57
N PHE A 86 -11.81 5.17 14.06
CA PHE A 86 -11.10 5.82 12.94
C PHE A 86 -10.93 4.95 11.68
N GLY A 87 -11.52 3.75 11.68
CA GLY A 87 -11.62 2.92 10.48
C GLY A 87 -12.58 3.47 9.43
N GLN A 88 -12.64 2.82 8.26
CA GLN A 88 -13.59 3.20 7.21
C GLN A 88 -15.03 3.06 7.73
N MET A 89 -15.73 4.18 7.87
CA MET A 89 -17.08 4.24 8.39
C MET A 89 -18.09 4.07 7.25
N LEU A 90 -18.91 3.01 7.32
CA LEU A 90 -20.01 2.76 6.39
C LEU A 90 -21.34 2.75 7.15
N THR A 91 -22.18 3.74 6.89
CA THR A 91 -23.55 3.78 7.42
C THR A 91 -24.51 3.15 6.41
N ILE A 92 -25.12 2.02 6.76
CA ILE A 92 -26.08 1.30 5.93
C ILE A 92 -27.36 1.10 6.76
N ASN A 93 -28.51 1.52 6.23
CA ASN A 93 -29.82 1.41 6.89
C ASN A 93 -29.91 1.99 8.33
N GLY A 94 -29.00 2.89 8.71
CA GLY A 94 -28.91 3.47 10.05
C GLY A 94 -27.95 2.76 11.00
N GLU A 95 -27.41 1.59 10.62
CA GLU A 95 -26.32 0.92 11.32
C GLU A 95 -24.97 1.47 10.82
N THR A 96 -24.01 1.62 11.73
CA THR A 96 -22.66 2.10 11.41
C THR A 96 -21.66 0.97 11.57
N HIS A 97 -21.03 0.57 10.46
CA HIS A 97 -19.97 -0.41 10.42
C HIS A 97 -18.60 0.29 10.37
N PHE A 98 -17.59 -0.37 10.93
CA PHE A 98 -16.19 0.08 10.96
C PHE A 98 -15.31 -1.03 10.37
N ASP A 99 -14.29 -0.68 9.60
CA ASP A 99 -13.25 -1.61 9.11
C ASP A 99 -11.86 -0.97 9.21
N ASP A 100 -10.81 -1.77 9.33
CA ASP A 100 -9.44 -1.29 9.57
C ASP A 100 -8.90 -0.44 8.39
N GLU A 101 -8.32 0.72 8.68
CA GLU A 101 -7.65 1.59 7.71
C GLU A 101 -6.22 1.94 8.17
N LEU A 102 -5.29 2.11 7.22
CA LEU A 102 -3.90 2.49 7.47
C LEU A 102 -3.73 4.02 7.44
N SER A 103 -2.95 4.57 8.37
CA SER A 103 -2.54 5.98 8.33
C SER A 103 -1.51 6.25 7.21
N GLU A 104 -1.30 7.53 6.82
CA GLU A 104 -0.22 7.89 5.87
C GLU A 104 1.18 7.49 6.41
N GLU A 105 1.40 7.53 7.73
CA GLU A 105 2.64 7.07 8.36
C GLU A 105 2.83 5.55 8.25
N GLU A 106 1.76 4.77 8.47
CA GLU A 106 1.80 3.30 8.31
C GLU A 106 2.01 2.92 6.84
N VAL A 107 1.35 3.63 5.91
CA VAL A 107 1.59 3.46 4.46
C VAL A 107 3.03 3.80 4.08
N ASP A 108 3.58 4.90 4.58
CA ASP A 108 4.99 5.29 4.34
C ASP A 108 5.95 4.25 4.94
N PHE A 109 5.67 3.75 6.14
CA PHE A 109 6.44 2.70 6.81
C PHE A 109 6.43 1.38 6.02
N ILE A 110 5.24 0.88 5.62
CA ILE A 110 5.09 -0.34 4.82
C ILE A 110 5.84 -0.20 3.48
N CYS A 111 5.81 0.97 2.85
CA CYS A 111 6.54 1.24 1.60
C CYS A 111 8.06 1.41 1.77
N GLY A 112 8.57 1.41 3.02
CA GLY A 112 9.99 1.59 3.32
C GLY A 112 10.47 3.00 2.97
N THR A 113 9.73 4.01 3.44
CA THR A 113 10.02 5.41 3.17
C THR A 113 11.06 5.97 4.15
N TYR A 114 11.92 6.87 3.67
CA TYR A 114 12.82 7.73 4.41
C TYR A 114 12.41 9.19 4.16
N TYR A 115 12.54 10.02 5.18
CA TYR A 115 12.38 11.47 5.05
C TYR A 115 13.76 12.13 4.98
N VAL A 116 14.06 12.80 3.87
CA VAL A 116 15.38 13.41 3.63
C VAL A 116 15.22 14.91 3.50
N TYR A 117 15.93 15.68 4.32
CA TYR A 117 15.99 17.12 4.18
C TYR A 117 16.70 17.51 2.87
N THR A 118 16.16 18.49 2.17
CA THR A 118 16.80 19.12 1.01
C THR A 118 17.55 20.39 1.43
N ASN A 119 18.48 20.87 0.60
CA ASN A 119 19.35 22.01 0.93
C ASN A 119 18.59 23.33 1.22
N ASN A 120 17.32 23.43 0.80
CA ASN A 120 16.41 24.55 1.07
C ASN A 120 15.51 24.34 2.30
N GLY A 121 15.74 23.29 3.11
CA GLY A 121 14.98 22.99 4.32
C GLY A 121 13.64 22.27 4.12
N CYS A 122 13.24 21.99 2.87
CA CYS A 122 12.10 21.12 2.59
C CYS A 122 12.44 19.64 2.92
N ILE A 123 11.44 18.77 2.85
CA ILE A 123 11.60 17.34 3.09
C ILE A 123 11.14 16.55 1.86
N GLU A 124 12.00 15.69 1.35
CA GLU A 124 11.73 14.74 0.27
C GLU A 124 11.47 13.34 0.85
N LYS A 125 10.45 12.64 0.34
CA LYS A 125 10.17 11.23 0.67
C LYS A 125 10.85 10.32 -0.35
N LEU A 126 11.80 9.50 0.08
CA LEU A 126 12.42 8.43 -0.73
C LEU A 126 11.93 7.07 -0.23
N SER A 127 11.40 6.20 -1.08
CA SER A 127 10.87 4.91 -0.63
C SER A 127 11.43 3.72 -1.41
N TRP A 128 11.61 2.58 -0.74
CA TRP A 128 12.04 1.33 -1.39
C TRP A 128 10.99 0.81 -2.38
N TRP A 129 9.71 1.00 -2.05
CA TRP A 129 8.55 0.61 -2.84
C TRP A 129 7.65 1.80 -3.16
N PRO A 130 6.92 1.79 -4.29
CA PRO A 130 6.06 2.89 -4.66
C PRO A 130 4.87 3.01 -3.70
N ARG A 131 4.59 4.23 -3.25
CA ARG A 131 3.41 4.52 -2.41
C ARG A 131 2.11 4.26 -3.20
N PRO A 132 0.96 3.98 -2.55
CA PRO A 132 -0.30 3.64 -3.23
C PRO A 132 -0.75 4.67 -4.26
N GLN A 133 -0.50 5.96 -4.01
CA GLN A 133 -0.78 7.06 -4.94
C GLN A 133 0.02 6.95 -6.26
N ALA A 134 1.28 6.52 -6.19
CA ALA A 134 2.12 6.27 -7.38
C ALA A 134 1.71 4.99 -8.09
N TRP A 135 1.31 3.96 -7.33
CA TRP A 135 0.80 2.69 -7.86
C TRP A 135 -0.53 2.87 -8.60
N ALA A 136 -1.52 3.54 -8.01
CA ALA A 136 -2.82 3.82 -8.65
C ALA A 136 -2.69 4.72 -9.90
N GLY A 137 -1.64 5.56 -9.95
CA GLY A 137 -1.28 6.34 -11.13
C GLY A 137 -0.53 5.57 -12.22
N SER A 138 -0.23 4.27 -12.00
CA SER A 138 0.59 3.43 -12.89
C SER A 138 -0.20 2.75 -14.00
N GLY A 139 0.51 2.18 -14.97
CA GLY A 139 -0.07 1.22 -15.90
C GLY A 139 -0.12 -0.24 -15.38
N LEU A 140 0.24 -0.48 -14.11
CA LEU A 140 0.08 -1.78 -13.42
C LEU A 140 -1.22 -1.87 -12.61
N ASP A 141 -1.84 -0.74 -12.24
CA ASP A 141 -3.14 -0.77 -11.55
C ASP A 141 -4.29 -1.06 -12.52
N VAL A 142 -4.51 -2.36 -12.74
CA VAL A 142 -5.63 -2.93 -13.51
C VAL A 142 -6.79 -3.38 -12.62
N GLY A 143 -6.81 -2.98 -11.34
CA GLY A 143 -7.84 -3.40 -10.36
C GLY A 143 -7.63 -4.78 -9.73
N PHE A 144 -6.62 -5.54 -10.15
CA PHE A 144 -6.21 -6.80 -9.51
C PHE A 144 -4.69 -7.02 -9.64
N TRP A 145 -4.13 -7.94 -8.86
CA TRP A 145 -2.71 -8.29 -8.96
C TRP A 145 -2.45 -9.22 -10.15
N SER A 146 -2.12 -8.63 -11.30
CA SER A 146 -1.81 -9.40 -12.51
C SER A 146 -0.41 -10.02 -12.49
N ALA A 147 -0.17 -11.01 -13.37
CA ALA A 147 1.18 -11.57 -13.58
C ALA A 147 2.24 -10.52 -13.94
N ARG A 148 1.84 -9.40 -14.58
CA ARG A 148 2.71 -8.25 -14.85
C ARG A 148 3.09 -7.50 -13.58
N CYS A 149 2.19 -7.39 -12.61
CA CYS A 149 2.46 -6.80 -11.31
C CYS A 149 3.48 -7.66 -10.55
N GLU A 150 3.31 -8.98 -10.55
CA GLU A 150 4.25 -9.91 -9.91
C GLU A 150 5.63 -9.89 -10.57
N SER A 151 5.69 -9.95 -11.91
CA SER A 151 6.96 -9.87 -12.66
C SER A 151 7.71 -8.56 -12.35
N TRP A 152 7.00 -7.43 -12.30
CA TRP A 152 7.58 -6.15 -11.89
C TRP A 152 8.09 -6.18 -10.44
N PHE A 153 7.30 -6.73 -9.51
CA PHE A 153 7.64 -6.79 -8.08
C PHE A 153 8.90 -7.64 -7.84
N GLN A 154 8.96 -8.84 -8.45
CA GLN A 154 10.12 -9.74 -8.34
C GLN A 154 11.36 -9.13 -8.99
N THR A 155 11.23 -8.49 -10.15
CA THR A 155 12.34 -7.75 -10.79
C THR A 155 12.86 -6.63 -9.88
N ARG A 156 11.95 -5.87 -9.25
CA ARG A 156 12.32 -4.82 -8.29
C ARG A 156 13.01 -5.38 -7.05
N LEU A 157 12.50 -6.47 -6.48
CA LEU A 157 13.09 -7.14 -5.32
C LEU A 157 14.50 -7.63 -5.62
N GLU A 158 14.71 -8.29 -6.76
CA GLU A 158 16.02 -8.79 -7.16
C GLU A 158 17.00 -7.65 -7.45
N ASN A 159 16.54 -6.58 -8.09
CA ASN A 159 17.30 -5.35 -8.27
C ASN A 159 17.75 -4.72 -6.94
N ILE A 160 16.92 -4.75 -5.90
CA ILE A 160 17.32 -4.29 -4.54
C ILE A 160 18.36 -5.25 -3.92
N ARG A 161 18.24 -6.57 -4.12
CA ARG A 161 19.21 -7.56 -3.61
C ARG A 161 20.59 -7.41 -4.29
N GLN A 162 20.62 -7.24 -5.61
CA GLN A 162 21.86 -7.10 -6.37
C GLN A 162 22.47 -5.70 -6.27
N GLY A 163 21.64 -4.67 -6.48
CA GLY A 163 22.05 -3.28 -6.74
C GLY A 163 22.42 -2.45 -5.52
N VAL A 164 22.55 -3.08 -4.35
CA VAL A 164 22.99 -2.39 -3.12
C VAL A 164 24.30 -2.99 -2.56
N SER A 165 24.91 -3.91 -3.30
CA SER A 165 26.26 -4.42 -3.07
C SER A 165 27.32 -3.79 -3.99
N ARG A 166 26.93 -3.41 -5.22
CA ARG A 166 27.84 -2.81 -6.21
C ARG A 166 27.97 -1.31 -6.00
N ARG A 167 29.11 -0.75 -6.41
CA ARG A 167 29.42 0.69 -6.35
C ARG A 167 28.34 1.47 -7.13
N ARG A 168 27.29 1.93 -6.44
CA ARG A 168 26.17 2.66 -7.04
C ARG A 168 26.66 3.94 -7.71
N ASP A 169 26.64 3.94 -9.04
CA ASP A 169 26.56 5.17 -9.82
C ASP A 169 25.30 5.97 -9.44
N SER A 170 25.34 7.27 -9.68
CA SER A 170 24.22 8.22 -9.64
C SER A 170 23.00 7.80 -10.49
N SER A 171 23.20 6.99 -11.53
CA SER A 171 22.14 6.44 -12.40
C SER A 171 21.42 5.21 -11.83
N ASP A 172 21.92 4.63 -10.73
CA ASP A 172 21.39 3.38 -10.18
C ASP A 172 20.12 3.60 -9.32
N ASN A 173 18.96 3.29 -9.92
CA ASN A 173 17.65 3.32 -9.27
C ASN A 173 17.36 2.14 -8.32
N ASN A 174 18.32 1.24 -8.04
CA ASN A 174 18.13 0.09 -7.15
C ASN A 174 17.96 0.47 -5.66
N GLY A 175 18.26 1.71 -5.29
CA GLY A 175 17.96 2.27 -3.96
C GLY A 175 16.51 2.73 -3.76
N PRO A 176 16.18 3.34 -2.60
CA PRO A 176 14.92 4.03 -2.42
C PRO A 176 14.88 5.28 -3.30
N VAL A 177 13.72 5.58 -3.91
CA VAL A 177 13.56 6.69 -4.87
C VAL A 177 12.35 7.56 -4.55
N ASN A 178 12.35 8.79 -5.06
CA ASN A 178 11.28 9.75 -4.83
C ASN A 178 10.01 9.45 -5.65
N ASN A 179 8.92 10.13 -5.30
CA ASN A 179 7.63 10.00 -5.99
C ASN A 179 7.69 10.36 -7.49
N THR A 180 8.62 11.21 -7.91
CA THR A 180 8.81 11.56 -9.34
C THR A 180 9.41 10.39 -10.11
N HIS A 181 10.48 9.77 -9.59
CA HIS A 181 11.07 8.55 -10.16
C HIS A 181 10.03 7.42 -10.23
N TRP A 182 9.22 7.22 -9.18
CA TRP A 182 8.12 6.27 -9.22
C TRP A 182 7.11 6.58 -10.32
N LYS A 183 6.63 7.82 -10.41
CA LYS A 183 5.69 8.24 -11.47
C LYS A 183 6.25 8.05 -12.89
N HIS A 184 7.56 8.18 -13.09
CA HIS A 184 8.20 7.95 -14.38
C HIS A 184 8.38 6.45 -14.68
N GLY A 185 8.92 5.67 -13.75
CA GLY A 185 9.16 4.23 -13.91
C GLY A 185 7.89 3.38 -14.00
N LEU A 186 6.76 3.89 -13.52
CA LEU A 186 5.49 3.15 -13.47
C LEU A 186 4.46 3.54 -14.54
N LYS A 187 4.77 4.43 -15.50
CA LYS A 187 3.78 4.88 -16.50
C LYS A 187 3.17 3.74 -17.31
N PHE A 188 4.01 2.79 -17.77
CA PHE A 188 3.66 1.69 -18.67
C PHE A 188 2.64 2.11 -19.75
N ASN A 189 1.50 1.42 -19.87
CA ASN A 189 0.45 1.76 -20.82
C ASN A 189 -0.53 2.79 -20.21
N GLY A 190 -0.62 3.98 -20.80
CA GLY A 190 -1.57 5.02 -20.38
C GLY A 190 -3.04 4.62 -20.49
N ALA A 191 -3.39 3.65 -21.35
CA ALA A 191 -4.75 3.14 -21.50
C ALA A 191 -5.28 2.46 -20.23
N THR A 192 -4.41 1.93 -19.37
CA THR A 192 -4.79 1.31 -18.09
C THR A 192 -5.64 2.23 -17.22
N LYS A 193 -5.37 3.55 -17.22
CA LYS A 193 -6.17 4.53 -16.46
C LYS A 193 -7.61 4.63 -16.95
N LYS A 194 -7.82 4.56 -18.27
CA LYS A 194 -9.16 4.55 -18.87
C LYS A 194 -9.88 3.23 -18.55
N PHE A 195 -9.17 2.11 -18.62
CA PHE A 195 -9.71 0.81 -18.22
C PHE A 195 -10.16 0.80 -16.75
N LYS A 196 -9.28 1.20 -15.82
CA LYS A 196 -9.58 1.26 -14.38
C LYS A 196 -10.76 2.18 -14.07
N LYS A 197 -10.82 3.38 -14.66
CA LYS A 197 -11.96 4.29 -14.53
C LYS A 197 -13.28 3.66 -15.01
N ASN A 198 -13.26 2.97 -16.15
CA ASN A 198 -14.45 2.30 -16.68
C ASN A 198 -14.89 1.12 -15.80
N LEU A 199 -13.93 0.36 -15.26
CA LEU A 199 -14.17 -0.73 -14.31
C LEU A 199 -14.82 -0.20 -13.02
N ASP A 200 -14.27 0.86 -12.43
CA ASP A 200 -14.77 1.45 -11.18
C ASP A 200 -16.19 2.02 -11.34
N ALA A 201 -16.49 2.62 -12.49
CA ALA A 201 -17.85 3.06 -12.83
C ALA A 201 -18.82 1.86 -12.91
N ALA A 202 -18.48 0.82 -13.67
CA ALA A 202 -19.31 -0.38 -13.79
C ALA A 202 -19.53 -1.10 -12.45
N CYS A 203 -18.51 -1.15 -11.58
CA CYS A 203 -18.63 -1.69 -10.23
C CYS A 203 -19.57 -0.84 -9.36
N SER A 204 -19.49 0.49 -9.44
CA SER A 204 -20.37 1.41 -8.69
C SER A 204 -21.83 1.28 -9.16
N ASP A 205 -22.07 1.19 -10.47
CA ASP A 205 -23.40 1.00 -11.06
C ASP A 205 -23.99 -0.36 -10.65
N PHE A 206 -23.18 -1.42 -10.63
CA PHE A 206 -23.61 -2.75 -10.15
C PHE A 206 -23.98 -2.75 -8.67
N LEU A 207 -23.14 -2.15 -7.81
CA LEU A 207 -23.38 -2.09 -6.36
C LEU A 207 -24.62 -1.25 -6.02
N THR A 208 -24.81 -0.11 -6.67
CA THR A 208 -26.02 0.73 -6.48
C THR A 208 -27.29 0.04 -6.99
N THR A 209 -27.23 -0.67 -8.11
CA THR A 209 -28.36 -1.47 -8.64
C THR A 209 -28.72 -2.64 -7.72
N LYS A 210 -27.72 -3.32 -7.13
CA LYS A 210 -27.90 -4.36 -6.12
C LYS A 210 -28.51 -3.80 -4.82
N ALA A 211 -27.94 -2.71 -4.29
CA ALA A 211 -28.37 -2.09 -3.03
C ALA A 211 -29.79 -1.50 -3.10
N SER A 212 -30.23 -1.06 -4.29
CA SER A 212 -31.59 -0.57 -4.53
C SER A 212 -32.64 -1.66 -4.81
N GLY A 213 -32.30 -2.95 -4.58
CA GLY A 213 -33.24 -4.06 -4.61
C GLY A 213 -33.78 -4.46 -5.99
N LYS A 214 -33.28 -3.88 -7.09
CA LYS A 214 -33.77 -4.13 -8.46
C LYS A 214 -33.11 -5.31 -9.16
N LEU A 215 -32.96 -6.44 -8.45
CA LEU A 215 -32.66 -7.73 -9.08
C LEU A 215 -33.67 -8.78 -8.61
N SER A 216 -34.82 -8.81 -9.28
CA SER A 216 -35.66 -10.00 -9.35
C SER A 216 -34.81 -11.14 -9.90
N PHE A 217 -34.60 -12.20 -9.11
CA PHE A 217 -33.96 -13.41 -9.58
C PHE A 217 -34.79 -13.98 -10.74
N LEU A 218 -34.25 -13.94 -11.95
CA LEU A 218 -34.76 -14.77 -13.04
C LEU A 218 -34.39 -16.21 -12.70
N SER A 219 -35.35 -16.95 -12.14
CA SER A 219 -35.24 -18.39 -12.00
C SER A 219 -34.98 -19.01 -13.36
N PHE A 220 -33.80 -19.63 -13.52
CA PHE A 220 -33.57 -20.55 -14.62
C PHE A 220 -34.43 -21.79 -14.40
N ASN A 221 -35.65 -21.77 -14.94
CA ASN A 221 -36.44 -22.97 -15.14
C ASN A 221 -35.74 -23.84 -16.18
N VAL A 222 -34.90 -24.76 -15.73
CA VAL A 222 -34.49 -25.92 -16.52
C VAL A 222 -35.59 -26.97 -16.34
N GLN A 223 -36.54 -27.01 -17.26
CA GLN A 223 -37.39 -28.19 -17.43
C GLN A 223 -36.58 -29.23 -18.22
N LEU A 224 -36.51 -30.44 -17.66
CA LEU A 224 -36.24 -31.68 -18.38
C LEU A 224 -37.58 -32.29 -18.82
#